data_AF-A0A6G4V5X5-F1
#
_entry.id   AF-A0A6G4V5X5-F1
#
_cell.length_a   1.000
_cell.length_b   1.000
_cell.length_c   1.000
_cell.angle_alpha   90.00
_cell.angle_beta   90.00
_cell.angle_gamma   90.00
#
_symmetry.space_group_name_H-M   'P 1'
#
loop_
_entity.id
_entity.type
_entity.pdbx_description
1 polymer ?
#
loop_
_entity_poly.entity_id
_entity_poly.type
_entity_poly.pdbx_seq_one_letter_code
_entity_poly.pdbx_strand_id
1 'polypeptide(L)'
;MEGIKETNLPEKEKQQLEKTLARTVDAIQDPDTKPEDRAVYTTALTDVNEALAISQVPEISQPDRAAYEKIAGNVIVAFSPGGKPLAQKYAGFLGPLGDWLGTGRNVLCNFAPIPILCPNPPPKPPPPKPPPPPPVTPKPPKPPPPPPVTPKPPPPPVTPTPPTKPPTPPTTPTKPPTPPTTPTKPTTPPPTTPTTKPSPTGKGAQSPPKLVEKTTKALVVVQDSKSSEKELNDATRTLDELNESLKNSRYLEFLREVKRHNPPAACIEKIESATRVAGWPEGSLSGLADPSCSTAVVQGAQDTSSRWSALFGCVQTNPLQTSTCVVYIPKD
;
A
#
# COMPACT_ATOMS: atom_id res chain seq x y z
N MET A 1 2.63 6.00 -29.58
CA MET A 1 3.03 7.36 -29.14
C MET A 1 2.00 8.44 -29.49
N GLU A 2 0.90 8.14 -30.18
CA GLU A 2 -0.10 9.19 -30.54
C GLU A 2 -0.69 9.91 -29.31
N GLY A 3 -0.83 9.23 -28.18
CA GLY A 3 -1.36 9.84 -26.95
C GLY A 3 -0.54 11.02 -26.39
N ILE A 4 0.74 11.17 -26.73
CA ILE A 4 1.56 12.30 -26.25
C ILE A 4 1.11 13.61 -26.90
N LYS A 5 0.71 13.54 -28.18
CA LYS A 5 0.29 14.72 -28.96
C LYS A 5 -0.95 15.37 -28.36
N GLU A 6 -1.80 14.57 -27.72
CA GLU A 6 -3.07 14.97 -27.11
C GLU A 6 -2.93 15.50 -25.67
N THR A 7 -1.75 15.39 -25.06
CA THR A 7 -1.51 15.96 -23.72
C THR A 7 -1.58 17.49 -23.74
N ASN A 8 -1.87 18.12 -22.60
CA ASN A 8 -1.85 19.59 -22.48
C ASN A 8 -0.46 20.14 -22.10
N LEU A 9 0.58 19.32 -22.24
CA LEU A 9 1.96 19.71 -21.97
C LEU A 9 2.42 20.83 -22.93
N PRO A 10 3.25 21.78 -22.47
CA PRO A 10 3.97 22.69 -23.34
C PRO A 10 4.72 21.92 -24.46
N GLU A 11 4.72 22.46 -25.67
CA GLU A 11 5.30 21.78 -26.86
C GLU A 11 6.74 21.30 -26.64
N LYS A 12 7.54 22.11 -25.93
CA LYS A 12 8.92 21.76 -25.57
C LYS A 12 9.00 20.52 -24.67
N GLU A 13 8.07 20.37 -23.75
CA GLU A 13 7.98 19.21 -22.84
C GLU A 13 7.49 17.98 -23.58
N LYS A 14 6.52 18.11 -24.50
CA LYS A 14 6.09 17.02 -25.39
C LYS A 14 7.25 16.45 -26.20
N GLN A 15 8.02 17.31 -26.84
CA GLN A 15 9.18 16.89 -27.64
C GLN A 15 10.25 16.21 -26.78
N GLN A 16 10.47 16.70 -25.56
CA GLN A 16 11.40 16.07 -24.62
C GLN A 16 10.90 14.70 -24.16
N LEU A 17 9.59 14.57 -23.92
CA LEU A 17 8.91 13.32 -23.57
C LEU A 17 9.06 12.29 -24.69
N GLU A 18 8.70 12.66 -25.92
CA GLU A 18 8.82 11.81 -27.11
C GLU A 18 10.27 11.35 -27.32
N LYS A 19 11.23 12.28 -27.26
CA LYS A 19 12.66 11.97 -27.43
C LYS A 19 13.17 11.00 -26.37
N THR A 20 12.71 11.14 -25.13
CA THR A 20 13.16 10.26 -24.05
C THR A 20 12.49 8.89 -24.15
N LEU A 21 11.20 8.83 -24.48
CA LEU A 21 10.50 7.58 -24.74
C LEU A 21 11.15 6.78 -25.87
N ALA A 22 11.50 7.47 -26.97
CA ALA A 22 12.23 6.85 -28.08
C ALA A 22 13.54 6.23 -27.59
N ARG A 23 14.35 6.98 -26.82
CA ARG A 23 15.62 6.47 -26.26
C ARG A 23 15.43 5.31 -25.30
N THR A 24 14.41 5.35 -24.45
CA THR A 24 14.10 4.24 -23.52
C THR A 24 13.71 2.99 -24.30
N VAL A 25 12.92 3.13 -25.37
CA VAL A 25 12.58 2.02 -26.28
C VAL A 25 13.82 1.49 -26.99
N ASP A 26 14.69 2.38 -27.49
CA ASP A 26 15.95 1.99 -28.13
C ASP A 26 16.83 1.21 -27.15
N ALA A 27 16.99 1.68 -25.90
CA ALA A 27 17.74 0.99 -24.86
C ALA A 27 17.15 -0.38 -24.49
N ILE A 28 15.81 -0.51 -24.49
CA ILE A 28 15.15 -1.81 -24.27
C ILE A 28 15.45 -2.78 -25.43
N GLN A 29 15.47 -2.28 -26.66
CA GLN A 29 15.70 -3.09 -27.87
C GLN A 29 17.19 -3.38 -28.14
N ASP A 30 18.09 -2.56 -27.59
CA ASP A 30 19.53 -2.73 -27.72
C ASP A 30 19.97 -4.08 -27.11
N PRO A 31 20.56 -4.99 -27.90
CA PRO A 31 21.02 -6.29 -27.42
C PRO A 31 22.13 -6.19 -26.37
N ASP A 32 22.88 -5.08 -26.33
CA ASP A 32 23.97 -4.84 -25.40
C ASP A 32 23.50 -4.27 -24.04
N THR A 33 22.24 -3.84 -23.95
CA THR A 33 21.63 -3.46 -22.67
C THR A 33 21.49 -4.69 -21.77
N LYS A 34 22.01 -4.58 -20.55
CA LYS A 34 21.95 -5.65 -19.55
C LYS A 34 20.50 -6.02 -19.23
N PRO A 35 20.20 -7.31 -18.96
CA PRO A 35 18.85 -7.75 -18.61
C PRO A 35 18.21 -6.98 -17.45
N GLU A 36 19.01 -6.63 -16.43
CA GLU A 36 18.52 -5.90 -15.25
C GLU A 36 18.11 -4.47 -15.62
N ASP A 37 18.92 -3.77 -16.41
CA ASP A 37 18.62 -2.41 -16.87
C ASP A 37 17.41 -2.41 -17.80
N ARG A 38 17.30 -3.40 -18.69
CA ARG A 38 16.14 -3.58 -19.58
C ARG A 38 14.85 -3.76 -18.79
N ALA A 39 14.87 -4.51 -17.69
CA ALA A 39 13.71 -4.68 -16.82
C ALA A 39 13.28 -3.36 -16.14
N VAL A 40 14.25 -2.55 -15.70
CA VAL A 40 13.99 -1.22 -15.12
C VAL A 40 13.39 -0.28 -16.17
N TYR A 41 13.97 -0.19 -17.37
CA TYR A 41 13.44 0.64 -18.45
C TYR A 41 12.04 0.21 -18.88
N THR A 42 11.78 -1.10 -18.92
CA THR A 42 10.44 -1.63 -19.26
C THR A 42 9.41 -1.25 -18.22
N THR A 43 9.77 -1.29 -16.93
CA THR A 43 8.89 -0.87 -15.82
C THR A 43 8.60 0.63 -15.91
N ALA A 44 9.64 1.46 -16.07
CA ALA A 44 9.47 2.90 -16.21
C ALA A 44 8.59 3.29 -17.41
N LEU A 45 8.75 2.61 -18.54
CA LEU A 45 7.91 2.82 -19.73
C LEU A 45 6.45 2.46 -19.47
N THR A 46 6.22 1.40 -18.68
CA THR A 46 4.87 0.97 -18.28
C THR A 46 4.23 2.04 -17.39
N ASP A 47 4.93 2.51 -16.36
CA ASP A 47 4.41 3.53 -15.42
C ASP A 47 4.07 4.85 -16.14
N VAL A 48 4.90 5.27 -17.09
CA VAL A 48 4.64 6.47 -17.92
C VAL A 48 3.38 6.28 -18.76
N ASN A 49 3.23 5.12 -19.42
CA ASN A 49 2.06 4.85 -20.25
C ASN A 49 0.78 4.80 -19.41
N GLU A 50 0.82 4.23 -18.21
CA GLU A 50 -0.32 4.20 -17.28
C GLU A 50 -0.69 5.60 -16.81
N ALA A 51 0.29 6.41 -16.39
CA ALA A 51 0.05 7.81 -15.99
C ALA A 51 -0.56 8.64 -17.13
N LEU A 52 -0.05 8.50 -18.35
CA LEU A 52 -0.60 9.17 -19.53
C LEU A 52 -2.01 8.67 -19.89
N ALA A 53 -2.28 7.37 -19.77
CA ALA A 53 -3.62 6.83 -20.01
C ALA A 53 -4.64 7.39 -19.00
N ILE A 54 -4.26 7.48 -17.73
CA ILE A 54 -5.09 8.05 -16.67
C ILE A 54 -5.34 9.54 -16.93
N SER A 55 -4.32 10.30 -17.32
CA SER A 55 -4.49 11.73 -17.62
C SER A 55 -5.46 11.98 -18.77
N GLN A 56 -5.64 11.03 -19.69
CA GLN A 56 -6.57 11.14 -20.81
C GLN A 56 -8.03 10.81 -20.46
N VAL A 57 -8.31 10.23 -19.28
CA VAL A 57 -9.69 9.90 -18.87
C VAL A 57 -10.54 11.17 -18.80
N PRO A 58 -11.68 11.27 -19.53
CA PRO A 58 -12.50 12.48 -19.59
C PRO A 58 -13.03 12.94 -18.22
N GLU A 59 -13.23 11.99 -17.31
CA GLU A 59 -13.81 12.18 -15.98
C GLU A 59 -12.79 12.70 -14.95
N ILE A 60 -11.49 12.64 -15.28
CA ILE A 60 -10.44 13.16 -14.40
C ILE A 60 -10.43 14.68 -14.42
N SER A 61 -10.36 15.26 -13.21
CA SER A 61 -10.31 16.70 -13.02
C SER A 61 -9.07 17.31 -13.69
N GLN A 62 -9.16 18.55 -14.15
CA GLN A 62 -8.05 19.29 -14.76
C GLN A 62 -6.77 19.31 -13.87
N PRO A 63 -6.88 19.56 -12.54
CA PRO A 63 -5.74 19.48 -11.63
C PRO A 63 -5.11 18.09 -11.55
N ASP A 64 -5.91 17.03 -11.47
CA ASP A 64 -5.42 15.66 -11.38
C ASP A 64 -4.76 15.23 -12.69
N ARG A 65 -5.35 15.59 -13.84
CA ARG A 65 -4.77 15.39 -15.17
C ARG A 65 -3.37 15.98 -15.27
N ALA A 66 -3.21 17.24 -14.84
CA ALA A 66 -1.92 17.91 -14.84
C ALA A 66 -0.91 17.22 -13.89
N ALA A 67 -1.38 16.66 -12.76
CA ALA A 67 -0.53 15.90 -11.86
C ALA A 67 -0.02 14.59 -12.52
N TYR A 68 -0.88 13.83 -13.20
CA TYR A 68 -0.48 12.61 -13.90
C TYR A 68 0.44 12.89 -15.09
N GLU A 69 0.18 13.94 -15.88
CA GLU A 69 1.09 14.38 -16.95
C GLU A 69 2.48 14.76 -16.39
N LYS A 70 2.50 15.43 -15.24
CA LYS A 70 3.76 15.77 -14.56
C LYS A 70 4.49 14.54 -14.03
N ILE A 71 3.78 13.55 -13.49
CA ILE A 71 4.36 12.27 -13.07
C ILE A 71 5.01 11.57 -14.27
N ALA A 72 4.31 11.47 -15.39
CA ALA A 72 4.84 10.88 -16.63
C ALA A 72 6.13 11.60 -17.09
N GLY A 73 6.14 12.93 -17.08
CA GLY A 73 7.33 13.73 -17.39
C GLY A 73 8.49 13.48 -16.41
N ASN A 74 8.19 13.39 -15.12
CA ASN A 74 9.19 13.22 -14.07
C ASN A 74 9.86 11.85 -14.09
N VAL A 75 9.10 10.77 -14.32
CA VAL A 75 9.66 9.42 -14.49
C VAL A 75 10.68 9.45 -15.63
N ILE A 76 10.37 10.14 -16.72
CA ILE A 76 11.23 10.26 -17.91
C ILE A 76 12.53 11.03 -17.67
N VAL A 77 12.50 12.14 -16.92
CA VAL A 77 13.71 12.89 -16.59
C VAL A 77 14.70 12.04 -15.80
N ALA A 78 14.19 11.17 -14.91
CA ALA A 78 15.03 10.29 -14.08
C ALA A 78 15.80 9.23 -14.88
N PHE A 79 15.36 8.90 -16.10
CA PHE A 79 16.00 7.89 -16.97
C PHE A 79 16.81 8.48 -18.13
N SER A 80 17.01 9.80 -18.20
CA SER A 80 17.81 10.42 -19.25
C SER A 80 19.32 10.10 -19.12
N PRO A 81 20.02 9.79 -20.23
CA PRO A 81 21.46 9.49 -20.20
C PRO A 81 22.23 10.74 -19.77
N GLY A 82 22.89 10.66 -18.61
CA GLY A 82 23.56 11.79 -17.95
C GLY A 82 23.17 11.93 -16.47
N GLY A 83 22.04 11.35 -16.07
CA GLY A 83 21.77 11.06 -14.67
C GLY A 83 22.75 9.97 -14.20
N LYS A 84 23.63 10.29 -13.24
CA LYS A 84 24.34 9.28 -12.41
C LYS A 84 23.32 8.24 -11.89
N PRO A 85 23.72 7.01 -11.47
CA PRO A 85 22.82 5.85 -11.38
C PRO A 85 21.75 6.00 -10.29
N LEU A 86 20.75 6.85 -10.55
CA LEU A 86 19.51 6.96 -9.79
C LEU A 86 18.63 5.76 -10.09
N ALA A 87 18.70 5.15 -11.28
CA ALA A 87 17.93 3.96 -11.64
C ALA A 87 18.09 2.81 -10.62
N GLN A 88 19.31 2.59 -10.11
CA GLN A 88 19.58 1.54 -9.12
C GLN A 88 19.12 1.94 -7.70
N LYS A 89 19.06 3.24 -7.39
CA LYS A 89 18.61 3.77 -6.09
C LYS A 89 17.08 3.94 -6.01
N TYR A 90 16.42 4.20 -7.16
CA TYR A 90 14.99 4.46 -7.27
C TYR A 90 14.17 3.28 -7.81
N ALA A 91 14.80 2.16 -8.21
CA ALA A 91 14.07 0.92 -8.49
C ALA A 91 13.17 0.48 -7.31
N GLY A 92 13.57 0.76 -6.07
CA GLY A 92 12.73 0.54 -4.87
C GLY A 92 11.63 1.58 -4.63
N PHE A 93 11.72 2.76 -5.27
CA PHE A 93 10.76 3.86 -5.15
C PHE A 93 9.72 3.88 -6.28
N LEU A 94 10.08 3.45 -7.50
CA LEU A 94 9.17 3.42 -8.65
C LEU A 94 8.39 2.11 -8.80
N GLY A 95 8.94 0.96 -8.38
CA GLY A 95 8.20 -0.31 -8.37
C GLY A 95 6.80 -0.22 -7.72
N PRO A 96 6.62 0.51 -6.60
CA PRO A 96 5.30 0.73 -5.98
C PRO A 96 4.47 1.88 -6.56
N LEU A 97 5.04 2.77 -7.41
CA LEU A 97 4.28 3.80 -8.13
C LEU A 97 3.50 3.18 -9.30
N GLY A 98 4.04 2.15 -9.95
CA GLY A 98 3.30 1.30 -10.88
C GLY A 98 2.16 0.53 -10.21
N ASP A 99 2.33 0.11 -8.94
CA ASP A 99 1.22 -0.48 -8.16
C ASP A 99 0.22 0.60 -7.65
N TRP A 100 0.67 1.83 -7.42
CA TRP A 100 -0.18 2.98 -7.05
C TRP A 100 -1.10 3.45 -8.20
N LEU A 101 -0.71 3.24 -9.46
CA LEU A 101 -1.55 3.42 -10.66
C LEU A 101 -2.32 2.14 -11.05
N GLY A 102 -2.10 1.04 -10.33
CA GLY A 102 -2.44 -0.33 -10.71
C GLY A 102 -3.79 -0.86 -10.22
N THR A 103 -4.91 -0.19 -10.54
CA THR A 103 -6.21 -0.89 -10.70
C THR A 103 -6.56 -1.15 -12.18
N GLY A 104 -5.69 -0.78 -13.13
CA GLY A 104 -5.94 -0.94 -14.57
C GLY A 104 -5.40 -2.21 -15.24
N ARG A 105 -4.51 -2.98 -14.60
CA ARG A 105 -3.75 -4.06 -15.26
C ARG A 105 -4.58 -5.23 -15.82
N ASN A 106 -5.84 -5.41 -15.41
CA ASN A 106 -6.74 -6.44 -15.95
C ASN A 106 -8.01 -5.91 -16.63
N VAL A 107 -8.33 -4.61 -16.53
CA VAL A 107 -9.63 -4.08 -17.02
C VAL A 107 -9.53 -3.43 -18.40
N LEU A 108 -8.36 -2.89 -18.79
CA LEU A 108 -8.24 -2.09 -20.03
C LEU A 108 -7.94 -2.89 -21.31
N CYS A 109 -7.64 -4.19 -21.22
CA CYS A 109 -7.52 -5.03 -22.43
C CYS A 109 -8.87 -5.35 -23.11
N ASN A 110 -10.02 -5.05 -22.47
CA ASN A 110 -11.34 -5.42 -22.98
C ASN A 110 -12.23 -4.25 -23.44
N PHE A 111 -11.79 -2.98 -23.33
CA PHE A 111 -12.70 -1.84 -23.53
C PHE A 111 -12.25 -0.71 -24.48
N ALA A 112 -11.17 -0.86 -25.26
CA ALA A 112 -10.77 0.14 -26.25
C ALA A 112 -10.84 -0.40 -27.70
N PRO A 113 -11.55 0.27 -28.64
CA PRO A 113 -11.59 -0.09 -30.06
C PRO A 113 -10.44 0.54 -30.86
N ILE A 114 -9.23 0.66 -30.29
CA ILE A 114 -8.05 1.20 -30.99
C ILE A 114 -7.04 0.07 -31.25
N PRO A 115 -6.81 -0.35 -32.51
CA PRO A 115 -6.04 -1.53 -32.86
C PRO A 115 -4.52 -1.29 -32.99
N ILE A 116 -3.93 -0.40 -32.18
CA ILE A 116 -2.54 0.01 -32.37
C ILE A 116 -1.78 -0.12 -31.04
N LEU A 117 -0.78 -1.02 -31.01
CA LEU A 117 0.21 -1.29 -29.93
C LEU A 117 -0.02 -2.51 -29.01
N CYS A 118 -0.67 -3.57 -29.49
CA CYS A 118 -0.13 -4.90 -29.19
C CYS A 118 0.84 -5.22 -30.33
N PRO A 119 2.17 -5.30 -30.14
CA PRO A 119 3.01 -5.89 -31.17
C PRO A 119 2.43 -7.27 -31.45
N ASN A 120 2.09 -7.55 -32.71
CA ASN A 120 1.73 -8.90 -33.11
C ASN A 120 2.79 -9.81 -32.52
N PRO A 121 2.41 -10.84 -31.74
CA PRO A 121 3.38 -11.76 -31.20
C PRO A 121 4.22 -12.24 -32.38
N PRO A 122 5.56 -12.22 -32.28
CA PRO A 122 6.43 -12.67 -33.36
C PRO A 122 5.89 -14.01 -33.87
N PRO A 123 5.92 -14.26 -35.20
CA PRO A 123 5.44 -15.52 -35.77
C PRO A 123 5.94 -16.66 -34.90
N LYS A 124 5.00 -17.41 -34.31
CA LYS A 124 5.32 -18.48 -33.37
C LYS A 124 6.44 -19.29 -34.03
N PRO A 125 7.61 -19.44 -33.38
CA PRO A 125 8.67 -20.28 -33.91
C PRO A 125 8.04 -21.60 -34.35
N PRO A 126 8.42 -22.15 -35.51
CA PRO A 126 7.90 -23.45 -35.92
C PRO A 126 8.03 -24.38 -34.71
N PRO A 127 6.95 -25.10 -34.35
CA PRO A 127 6.93 -25.89 -33.13
C PRO A 127 8.21 -26.74 -33.11
N PRO A 128 8.97 -26.71 -32.00
CA PRO A 128 10.16 -27.54 -31.87
C PRO A 128 9.81 -28.94 -32.31
N LYS A 129 10.66 -29.56 -33.16
CA LYS A 129 10.51 -30.98 -33.48
C LYS A 129 10.24 -31.71 -32.16
N PRO A 130 9.18 -32.53 -32.09
CA PRO A 130 8.86 -33.26 -30.87
C PRO A 130 10.15 -33.91 -30.36
N PRO A 131 10.56 -33.67 -29.10
CA PRO A 131 11.69 -34.38 -28.56
C PRO A 131 11.44 -35.88 -28.74
N PRO A 132 12.48 -36.67 -29.05
CA PRO A 132 12.34 -38.11 -29.11
C PRO A 132 11.65 -38.57 -27.81
N PRO A 133 10.73 -39.55 -27.90
CA PRO A 133 9.99 -40.01 -26.73
C PRO A 133 10.99 -40.31 -25.62
N PRO A 134 10.76 -39.78 -24.40
CA PRO A 134 11.65 -40.04 -23.29
C PRO A 134 11.81 -41.55 -23.14
N PRO A 135 13.02 -42.04 -22.79
CA PRO A 135 13.21 -43.43 -22.44
C PRO A 135 12.12 -43.83 -21.45
N VAL A 136 11.43 -44.95 -21.71
CA VAL A 136 10.35 -45.43 -20.87
C VAL A 136 10.92 -45.62 -19.47
N THR A 137 10.63 -44.67 -18.58
CA THR A 137 11.07 -44.75 -17.19
C THR A 137 10.37 -45.96 -16.59
N PRO A 138 11.11 -46.91 -15.99
CA PRO A 138 10.51 -48.04 -15.30
C PRO A 138 9.46 -47.53 -14.31
N LYS A 139 8.26 -48.11 -14.35
CA LYS A 139 7.17 -47.75 -13.45
C LYS A 139 7.70 -47.79 -12.01
N PRO A 140 7.58 -46.70 -11.24
CA PRO A 140 8.04 -46.68 -9.85
C PRO A 140 7.47 -47.89 -9.11
N PRO A 141 8.29 -48.59 -8.30
CA PRO A 141 7.80 -49.68 -7.47
C PRO A 141 6.60 -49.20 -6.66
N LYS A 142 5.55 -50.03 -6.61
CA LYS A 142 4.36 -49.73 -5.81
C LYS A 142 4.82 -49.42 -4.38
N PRO A 143 4.41 -48.29 -3.78
CA PRO A 143 4.76 -47.97 -2.41
C PRO A 143 4.41 -49.15 -1.49
N PRO A 144 5.27 -49.52 -0.54
CA PRO A 144 4.95 -50.53 0.44
C PRO A 144 3.66 -50.14 1.17
N PRO A 145 2.80 -51.11 1.52
CA PRO A 145 1.61 -50.82 2.29
C PRO A 145 1.98 -50.08 3.58
N PRO A 146 1.18 -49.10 4.01
CA PRO A 146 1.41 -48.41 5.27
C PRO A 146 1.48 -49.43 6.41
N PRO A 147 2.38 -49.22 7.39
CA PRO A 147 2.47 -50.11 8.55
C PRO A 147 1.11 -50.18 9.27
N PRO A 148 0.77 -51.32 9.88
CA PRO A 148 -0.45 -51.48 10.66
C PRO A 148 -0.54 -50.35 11.69
N VAL A 149 -1.67 -49.63 11.68
CA VAL A 149 -1.92 -48.56 12.64
C VAL A 149 -2.03 -49.20 14.01
N THR A 150 -1.07 -48.92 14.89
CA THR A 150 -1.09 -49.37 16.28
C THR A 150 -2.34 -48.79 16.95
N PRO A 151 -3.17 -49.60 17.65
CA PRO A 151 -4.35 -49.11 18.34
C PRO A 151 -3.96 -47.99 19.32
N LYS A 152 -4.64 -46.85 19.21
CA LYS A 152 -4.47 -45.74 20.14
C LYS A 152 -4.83 -46.23 21.55
N PRO A 153 -3.98 -46.01 22.57
CA PRO A 153 -4.30 -46.36 23.94
C PRO A 153 -5.63 -45.73 24.37
N PRO A 154 -6.46 -46.44 25.16
CA PRO A 154 -7.68 -45.87 25.70
C PRO A 154 -7.34 -44.62 26.52
N PRO A 155 -8.17 -43.56 26.43
CA PRO A 155 -7.96 -42.37 27.24
C PRO A 155 -7.97 -42.74 28.73
N PRO A 156 -7.12 -42.08 29.55
CA PRO A 156 -7.08 -42.32 30.98
C PRO A 156 -8.46 -42.04 31.62
N PRO A 157 -8.80 -42.72 32.72
CA PRO A 157 -10.03 -42.47 33.46
C PRO A 157 -10.13 -41.00 33.86
N VAL A 158 -11.28 -40.38 33.57
CA VAL A 158 -11.56 -39.01 33.96
C VAL A 158 -11.69 -38.96 35.48
N THR A 159 -10.77 -38.27 36.15
CA THR A 159 -10.85 -38.02 37.59
C THR A 159 -12.11 -37.19 37.88
N PRO A 160 -12.97 -37.60 38.83
CA PRO A 160 -14.18 -36.85 39.16
C PRO A 160 -13.83 -35.45 39.70
N THR A 161 -14.41 -34.44 39.07
CA THR A 161 -14.32 -33.05 39.49
C THR A 161 -14.94 -32.88 40.88
N PRO A 162 -14.30 -32.16 41.82
CA PRO A 162 -14.87 -31.90 43.14
C PRO A 162 -16.22 -31.17 43.04
N PRO A 163 -17.15 -31.41 43.97
CA PRO A 163 -18.45 -30.76 43.98
C PRO A 163 -18.29 -29.24 44.08
N THR A 164 -18.90 -28.55 43.11
CA THR A 164 -19.03 -27.10 43.05
C THR A 164 -19.74 -26.58 44.30
N LYS A 165 -19.24 -25.45 44.82
CA LYS A 165 -19.78 -24.75 45.99
C LYS A 165 -21.30 -24.55 45.92
N PRO A 166 -22.01 -24.55 47.07
CA PRO A 166 -23.44 -24.27 47.13
C PRO A 166 -23.81 -22.92 46.48
N PRO A 167 -24.97 -22.83 45.81
CA PRO A 167 -25.45 -21.60 45.21
C PRO A 167 -25.64 -20.50 46.26
N THR A 168 -25.14 -19.31 45.93
CA THR A 168 -25.32 -18.08 46.71
C THR A 168 -26.82 -17.75 46.82
N PRO A 169 -27.33 -17.28 47.98
CA PRO A 169 -28.74 -16.95 48.17
C PRO A 169 -29.25 -15.88 47.20
N PRO A 170 -30.56 -15.87 46.87
CA PRO A 170 -31.15 -14.86 46.01
C PRO A 170 -31.05 -13.48 46.67
N THR A 171 -30.47 -12.51 45.98
CA THR A 171 -30.55 -11.11 46.37
C THR A 171 -31.99 -10.61 46.23
N THR A 172 -32.45 -9.95 47.28
CA THR A 172 -33.74 -9.28 47.46
C THR A 172 -34.21 -8.49 46.23
N PRO A 173 -35.52 -8.49 45.89
CA PRO A 173 -36.05 -7.72 44.76
C PRO A 173 -35.85 -6.22 44.96
N THR A 174 -35.10 -5.61 44.04
CA THR A 174 -35.04 -4.16 43.92
C THR A 174 -36.39 -3.65 43.40
N LYS A 175 -36.87 -2.60 44.08
CA LYS A 175 -38.05 -1.75 43.85
C LYS A 175 -38.61 -1.72 42.40
N PRO A 176 -39.95 -1.67 42.22
CA PRO A 176 -40.59 -1.57 40.91
C PRO A 176 -40.06 -0.38 40.08
N PRO A 177 -39.84 -0.57 38.77
CA PRO A 177 -39.47 0.53 37.88
C PRO A 177 -40.62 1.54 37.80
N THR A 178 -40.25 2.82 37.94
CA THR A 178 -41.11 3.98 37.71
C THR A 178 -41.71 3.95 36.29
N PRO A 179 -42.93 4.50 36.08
CA PRO A 179 -43.58 4.52 34.77
C PRO A 179 -42.73 5.22 33.70
N PRO A 180 -42.93 4.89 32.41
CA PRO A 180 -42.20 5.53 31.33
C PRO A 180 -42.59 7.01 31.29
N THR A 181 -41.60 7.89 31.48
CA THR A 181 -41.74 9.30 31.15
C THR A 181 -41.84 9.45 29.63
N THR A 182 -42.86 10.17 29.20
CA THR A 182 -43.13 10.67 27.85
C THR A 182 -41.85 11.08 27.11
N PRO A 183 -41.73 10.83 25.78
CA PRO A 183 -40.53 11.18 25.03
C PRO A 183 -40.28 12.69 25.06
N THR A 184 -39.26 13.11 25.80
CA THR A 184 -38.74 14.48 25.69
C THR A 184 -38.01 14.60 24.36
N LYS A 185 -38.41 15.61 23.59
CA LYS A 185 -37.74 16.11 22.38
C LYS A 185 -36.21 16.07 22.53
N PRO A 186 -35.43 15.67 21.50
CA PRO A 186 -33.98 15.61 21.57
C PRO A 186 -33.42 16.97 22.01
N THR A 187 -32.84 16.98 23.21
CA THR A 187 -32.06 18.12 23.67
C THR A 187 -30.61 17.81 23.35
N THR A 188 -30.04 18.61 22.45
CA THR A 188 -28.62 18.60 22.09
C THR A 188 -27.77 18.54 23.36
N PRO A 189 -26.83 17.60 23.51
CA PRO A 189 -25.94 17.60 24.66
C PRO A 189 -25.12 18.91 24.68
N PRO A 190 -24.96 19.56 25.85
CA PRO A 190 -24.08 20.70 25.96
C PRO A 190 -22.65 20.29 25.62
N PRO A 191 -21.84 21.17 25.03
CA PRO A 191 -20.48 20.86 24.64
C PRO A 191 -19.66 20.51 25.88
N THR A 192 -19.26 19.25 26.01
CA THR A 192 -18.21 18.86 26.95
C THR A 192 -16.88 19.38 26.41
N THR A 193 -16.41 20.46 27.01
CA THR A 193 -15.05 20.98 26.83
C THR A 193 -14.06 19.94 27.37
N PRO A 194 -13.18 19.35 26.53
CA PRO A 194 -12.08 18.54 27.03
C PRO A 194 -10.95 19.47 27.46
N THR A 195 -10.94 19.86 28.73
CA THR A 195 -9.81 20.55 29.34
C THR A 195 -8.80 19.51 29.81
N THR A 196 -8.04 18.93 28.88
CA THR A 196 -6.80 18.23 29.23
C THR A 196 -5.70 18.75 28.34
N LYS A 197 -4.96 19.71 28.89
CA LYS A 197 -3.77 20.33 28.31
C LYS A 197 -2.74 19.24 27.96
N PRO A 198 -2.42 19.00 26.67
CA PRO A 198 -1.33 18.11 26.31
C PRO A 198 -0.01 18.74 26.78
N SER A 199 0.77 17.97 27.53
CA SER A 199 2.13 18.36 27.91
C SER A 199 3.02 18.43 26.65
N PRO A 200 3.73 19.53 26.39
CA PRO A 200 4.60 19.67 25.23
C PRO A 200 5.97 19.07 25.57
N THR A 201 6.09 17.75 25.47
CA THR A 201 7.40 17.09 25.62
C THR A 201 7.50 15.90 24.68
N GLY A 202 7.36 16.17 23.39
CA GLY A 202 7.70 15.27 22.31
C GLY A 202 8.14 16.07 21.10
N LYS A 203 9.43 16.42 21.02
CA LYS A 203 10.04 16.85 19.76
C LYS A 203 9.97 15.64 18.81
N GLY A 204 8.98 15.56 17.93
CA GLY A 204 8.91 14.44 16.99
C GLY A 204 7.74 14.42 16.02
N ALA A 205 6.53 14.78 16.44
CA ALA A 205 5.37 14.69 15.55
C ALA A 205 5.21 15.97 14.73
N GLN A 206 5.68 15.96 13.47
CA GLN A 206 5.28 16.98 12.51
C GLN A 206 3.82 16.71 12.13
N SER A 207 2.97 17.74 12.12
CA SER A 207 1.60 17.61 11.63
C SER A 207 1.61 17.01 10.21
N PRO A 208 0.68 16.09 9.85
CA PRO A 208 0.63 15.43 8.54
C PRO A 208 0.89 16.33 7.32
N PRO A 209 0.33 17.56 7.23
CA PRO A 209 0.60 18.44 6.09
C PRO A 209 2.08 18.86 5.96
N LYS A 210 2.82 19.01 7.07
CA LYS A 210 4.23 19.43 7.04
C LYS A 210 5.14 18.33 6.52
N LEU A 211 4.86 17.07 6.86
CA LEU A 211 5.68 15.97 6.39
C LEU A 211 5.43 15.70 4.90
N VAL A 212 4.17 15.71 4.45
CA VAL A 212 3.83 15.63 3.01
C VAL A 212 4.48 16.79 2.24
N GLU A 213 4.45 18.00 2.77
CA GLU A 213 5.12 19.16 2.16
C GLU A 213 6.65 18.97 2.11
N LYS A 214 7.28 18.45 3.19
CA LYS A 214 8.72 18.15 3.23
C LYS A 214 9.09 17.09 2.19
N THR A 215 8.31 16.01 2.09
CA THR A 215 8.49 14.94 1.11
C THR A 215 8.35 15.48 -0.32
N THR A 216 7.32 16.29 -0.57
CA THR A 216 7.06 16.91 -1.88
C THR A 216 8.21 17.84 -2.28
N LYS A 217 8.69 18.67 -1.35
CA LYS A 217 9.86 19.53 -1.56
C LYS A 217 11.13 18.73 -1.87
N ALA A 218 11.37 17.64 -1.13
CA ALA A 218 12.51 16.76 -1.37
C ALA A 218 12.44 16.11 -2.77
N LEU A 219 11.28 15.62 -3.19
CA LEU A 219 11.05 15.09 -4.54
C LEU A 219 11.34 16.13 -5.63
N VAL A 220 10.85 17.36 -5.46
CA VAL A 220 11.12 18.46 -6.40
C VAL A 220 12.62 18.78 -6.48
N VAL A 221 13.31 18.84 -5.34
CA VAL A 221 14.76 19.10 -5.29
C VAL A 221 15.55 18.00 -6.01
N VAL A 222 15.21 16.73 -5.79
CA VAL A 222 15.85 15.59 -6.46
C VAL A 222 15.64 15.64 -7.97
N GLN A 223 14.49 16.13 -8.42
CA GLN A 223 14.14 16.24 -9.84
C GLN A 223 14.78 17.46 -10.53
N ASP A 224 15.12 18.50 -9.79
CA ASP A 224 15.72 19.70 -10.36
C ASP A 224 17.23 19.51 -10.59
N SER A 225 17.59 19.40 -11.88
CA SER A 225 18.98 19.32 -12.35
C SER A 225 19.87 20.51 -11.96
N LYS A 226 19.28 21.62 -11.50
CA LYS A 226 19.98 22.81 -11.01
C LYS A 226 20.14 22.86 -9.50
N SER A 227 19.54 21.92 -8.76
CA SER A 227 19.70 21.83 -7.31
C SER A 227 21.18 21.71 -6.94
N SER A 228 21.57 22.42 -5.89
CA SER A 228 22.92 22.28 -5.35
C SER A 228 23.14 20.88 -4.77
N GLU A 229 24.39 20.44 -4.71
CA GLU A 229 24.75 19.13 -4.14
C GLU A 229 24.26 18.99 -2.68
N LYS A 230 24.28 20.08 -1.91
CA LYS A 230 23.76 20.10 -0.56
C LYS A 230 22.25 19.85 -0.52
N GLU A 231 21.47 20.53 -1.36
CA GLU A 231 20.01 20.34 -1.45
C GLU A 231 19.66 18.92 -1.88
N LEU A 232 20.38 18.37 -2.87
CA LEU A 232 20.21 16.97 -3.29
C LEU A 232 20.49 16.00 -2.14
N ASN A 233 21.53 16.21 -1.35
CA ASN A 233 21.86 15.37 -0.20
C ASN A 233 20.78 15.47 0.90
N ASP A 234 20.31 16.68 1.22
CA ASP A 234 19.27 16.90 2.24
C ASP A 234 17.92 16.30 1.82
N ALA A 235 17.57 16.43 0.54
CA ALA A 235 16.37 15.83 -0.05
C ALA A 235 16.45 14.30 -0.08
N THR A 236 17.59 13.75 -0.51
CA THR A 236 17.85 12.31 -0.51
C THR A 236 17.73 11.74 0.89
N ARG A 237 18.35 12.38 1.89
CA ARG A 237 18.24 11.99 3.29
C ARG A 237 16.79 11.97 3.77
N THR A 238 15.99 12.95 3.38
CA THR A 238 14.55 13.00 3.72
C THR A 238 13.80 11.80 3.13
N LEU A 239 14.09 11.40 1.89
CA LEU A 239 13.47 10.23 1.26
C LEU A 239 13.95 8.92 1.90
N ASP A 240 15.24 8.83 2.26
CA ASP A 240 15.80 7.68 2.97
C ASP A 240 15.14 7.53 4.35
N GLU A 241 14.92 8.64 5.09
CA GLU A 241 14.20 8.65 6.38
C GLU A 241 12.77 8.09 6.24
N LEU A 242 12.06 8.38 5.13
CA LEU A 242 10.74 7.80 4.86
C LEU A 242 10.82 6.30 4.55
N ASN A 243 11.83 5.87 3.80
CA ASN A 243 12.00 4.44 3.51
C ASN A 243 12.34 3.62 4.77
N GLU A 244 13.11 4.20 5.69
CA GLU A 244 13.38 3.58 6.99
C GLU A 244 12.12 3.45 7.86
N SER A 245 11.08 4.25 7.61
CA SER A 245 9.80 4.09 8.32
C SER A 245 9.12 2.74 8.06
N LEU A 246 9.31 2.16 6.85
CA LEU A 246 8.82 0.82 6.53
C LEU A 246 9.58 -0.29 7.25
N LYS A 247 10.78 0.00 7.75
CA LYS A 247 11.59 -0.93 8.55
C LYS A 247 11.40 -0.74 10.04
N ASN A 248 10.60 0.26 10.45
CA ASN A 248 10.33 0.52 11.85
C ASN A 248 9.67 -0.72 12.50
N SER A 249 10.24 -1.20 13.62
CA SER A 249 9.75 -2.42 14.28
C SER A 249 8.28 -2.30 14.70
N ARG A 250 7.84 -1.11 15.15
CA ARG A 250 6.45 -0.86 15.54
C ARG A 250 5.50 -0.84 14.37
N TYR A 251 5.93 -0.30 13.24
CA TYR A 251 5.18 -0.39 11.99
C TYR A 251 4.98 -1.85 11.56
N LEU A 252 6.03 -2.67 11.64
CA LEU A 252 5.94 -4.09 11.28
C LEU A 252 5.03 -4.89 12.23
N GLU A 253 5.06 -4.58 13.53
CA GLU A 253 4.11 -5.13 14.50
C GLU A 253 2.67 -4.70 14.20
N PHE A 254 2.46 -3.42 13.89
CA PHE A 254 1.17 -2.89 13.48
C PHE A 254 0.65 -3.58 12.22
N LEU A 255 1.46 -3.73 11.17
CA LEU A 255 1.05 -4.44 9.97
C LEU A 255 0.72 -5.91 10.23
N ARG A 256 1.49 -6.59 11.10
CA ARG A 256 1.17 -7.97 11.50
C ARG A 256 -0.18 -8.03 12.18
N GLU A 257 -0.47 -7.05 13.02
CA GLU A 257 -1.75 -6.95 13.71
C GLU A 257 -2.90 -6.68 12.75
N VAL A 258 -2.76 -5.71 11.84
CA VAL A 258 -3.76 -5.45 10.80
C VAL A 258 -4.01 -6.71 9.97
N LYS A 259 -2.95 -7.42 9.54
CA LYS A 259 -3.05 -8.67 8.77
C LYS A 259 -3.74 -9.80 9.54
N ARG A 260 -3.67 -9.83 10.87
CA ARG A 260 -4.35 -10.82 11.72
C ARG A 260 -5.88 -10.79 11.56
N HIS A 261 -6.43 -9.64 11.14
CA HIS A 261 -7.87 -9.45 10.88
C HIS A 261 -8.25 -9.67 9.40
N ASN A 262 -7.42 -10.38 8.62
CA ASN A 262 -7.68 -10.73 7.21
C ASN A 262 -8.24 -9.58 6.35
N PRO A 263 -7.57 -8.41 6.31
CA PRO A 263 -7.98 -7.30 5.47
C PRO A 263 -7.86 -7.66 3.98
N PRO A 264 -8.63 -6.99 3.10
CA PRO A 264 -8.38 -7.09 1.66
C PRO A 264 -7.00 -6.53 1.32
N ALA A 265 -6.39 -7.02 0.23
CA ALA A 265 -5.07 -6.56 -0.23
C ALA A 265 -5.01 -5.03 -0.41
N ALA A 266 -6.07 -4.44 -0.97
CA ALA A 266 -6.21 -3.00 -1.14
C ALA A 266 -6.01 -2.21 0.18
N CYS A 267 -6.47 -2.72 1.32
CA CYS A 267 -6.25 -2.07 2.61
C CYS A 267 -4.76 -2.05 2.99
N ILE A 268 -4.07 -3.17 2.83
CA ILE A 268 -2.63 -3.27 3.11
C ILE A 268 -1.85 -2.31 2.20
N GLU A 269 -2.17 -2.28 0.91
CA GLU A 269 -1.56 -1.37 -0.05
C GLU A 269 -1.77 0.10 0.33
N LYS A 270 -2.97 0.49 0.78
CA LYS A 270 -3.25 1.85 1.24
C LYS A 270 -2.43 2.23 2.48
N ILE A 271 -2.30 1.31 3.45
CA ILE A 271 -1.45 1.52 4.62
C ILE A 271 0.01 1.69 4.21
N GLU A 272 0.56 0.77 3.41
CA GLU A 272 1.95 0.79 2.97
C GLU A 272 2.25 2.04 2.13
N SER A 273 1.39 2.38 1.18
CA SER A 273 1.51 3.60 0.36
C SER A 273 1.48 4.87 1.21
N ALA A 274 0.50 5.01 2.11
CA ALA A 274 0.41 6.18 2.96
C ALA A 274 1.61 6.28 3.92
N THR A 275 2.13 5.15 4.40
CA THR A 275 3.37 5.09 5.21
C THR A 275 4.60 5.55 4.42
N ARG A 276 4.72 5.20 3.13
CA ARG A 276 5.83 5.69 2.28
C ARG A 276 5.80 7.21 2.11
N VAL A 277 4.61 7.80 2.03
CA VAL A 277 4.44 9.23 1.78
C VAL A 277 4.60 10.06 3.04
N ALA A 278 4.00 9.60 4.14
CA ALA A 278 3.87 10.36 5.39
C ALA A 278 4.52 9.67 6.59
N GLY A 279 5.35 8.64 6.37
CA GLY A 279 6.09 7.95 7.40
C GLY A 279 5.21 7.17 8.39
N TRP A 280 5.89 6.59 9.38
CA TRP A 280 5.29 6.02 10.59
C TRP A 280 5.34 7.04 11.73
N PRO A 281 4.29 7.17 12.56
CA PRO A 281 3.01 6.45 12.48
C PRO A 281 1.92 7.08 11.60
N GLU A 282 2.02 8.36 11.28
CA GLU A 282 0.90 9.14 10.74
C GLU A 282 0.40 8.61 9.39
N GLY A 283 1.31 8.26 8.48
CA GLY A 283 0.96 7.70 7.18
C GLY A 283 0.20 6.38 7.31
N SER A 284 0.67 5.48 8.17
CA SER A 284 0.01 4.18 8.37
C SER A 284 -1.39 4.31 8.95
N LEU A 285 -1.60 5.23 9.91
CA LEU A 285 -2.93 5.45 10.49
C LEU A 285 -3.88 6.10 9.49
N SER A 286 -3.39 7.03 8.67
CA SER A 286 -4.16 7.61 7.57
C SER A 286 -4.59 6.53 6.56
N GLY A 287 -3.69 5.64 6.17
CA GLY A 287 -4.01 4.52 5.29
C GLY A 287 -4.98 3.51 5.95
N LEU A 288 -4.89 3.30 7.26
CA LEU A 288 -5.81 2.44 8.00
C LEU A 288 -7.25 3.00 8.03
N ALA A 289 -7.41 4.32 7.93
CA ALA A 289 -8.72 4.97 7.87
C ALA A 289 -9.38 4.86 6.48
N ASP A 290 -8.68 4.32 5.47
CA ASP A 290 -9.26 4.11 4.15
C ASP A 290 -10.48 3.16 4.22
N PRO A 291 -11.57 3.40 3.46
CA PRO A 291 -12.77 2.56 3.48
C PRO A 291 -12.51 1.07 3.22
N SER A 292 -11.48 0.73 2.44
CA SER A 292 -11.08 -0.66 2.19
C SER A 292 -10.62 -1.39 3.46
N CYS A 293 -10.18 -0.66 4.49
CA CYS A 293 -9.77 -1.20 5.78
C CYS A 293 -10.92 -1.33 6.80
N SER A 294 -12.13 -0.87 6.48
CA SER A 294 -13.25 -0.77 7.44
C SER A 294 -13.53 -2.06 8.21
N THR A 295 -13.53 -3.21 7.55
CA THR A 295 -13.78 -4.51 8.21
C THR A 295 -12.68 -4.86 9.20
N ALA A 296 -11.42 -4.72 8.82
CA ALA A 296 -10.28 -5.00 9.69
C ALA A 296 -10.22 -4.02 10.87
N VAL A 297 -10.59 -2.75 10.66
CA VAL A 297 -10.68 -1.74 11.71
C VAL A 297 -11.75 -2.09 12.74
N VAL A 298 -12.96 -2.48 12.29
CA VAL A 298 -14.04 -2.92 13.19
C VAL A 298 -13.62 -4.15 13.99
N GLN A 299 -13.03 -5.15 13.33
CA GLN A 299 -12.58 -6.37 14.00
C GLN A 299 -11.45 -6.09 15.00
N GLY A 300 -10.47 -5.28 14.63
CA GLY A 300 -9.38 -4.88 15.52
C GLY A 300 -9.89 -4.09 16.73
N ALA A 301 -10.89 -3.23 16.55
CA ALA A 301 -11.52 -2.48 17.64
C ALA A 301 -12.29 -3.39 18.61
N GLN A 302 -12.90 -4.46 18.10
CA GLN A 302 -13.64 -5.46 18.89
C GLN A 302 -12.71 -6.48 19.57
N ASP A 303 -11.48 -6.66 19.09
CA ASP A 303 -10.53 -7.59 19.68
C ASP A 303 -9.88 -7.04 20.95
N THR A 304 -10.62 -7.09 22.04
CA THR A 304 -10.16 -6.67 23.37
C THR A 304 -8.94 -7.44 23.90
N SER A 305 -8.54 -8.56 23.28
CA SER A 305 -7.30 -9.27 23.62
C SER A 305 -6.05 -8.62 23.01
N SER A 306 -6.25 -7.78 21.99
CA SER A 306 -5.17 -7.04 21.36
C SER A 306 -4.83 -5.77 22.12
N ARG A 307 -3.53 -5.53 22.30
CA ARG A 307 -3.01 -4.24 22.76
C ARG A 307 -3.26 -3.09 21.77
N TRP A 308 -3.57 -3.40 20.52
CA TRP A 308 -3.85 -2.41 19.47
C TRP A 308 -5.34 -2.04 19.38
N SER A 309 -6.23 -2.71 20.11
CA SER A 309 -7.69 -2.49 20.03
C SER A 309 -8.11 -1.04 20.26
N ALA A 310 -7.47 -0.35 21.21
CA ALA A 310 -7.73 1.06 21.48
C ALA A 310 -7.36 1.96 20.27
N LEU A 311 -6.30 1.63 19.53
CA LEU A 311 -5.91 2.34 18.32
C LEU A 311 -6.96 2.16 17.22
N PHE A 312 -7.37 0.91 16.97
CA PHE A 312 -8.41 0.61 15.99
C PHE A 312 -9.74 1.31 16.34
N GLY A 313 -10.14 1.28 17.61
CA GLY A 313 -11.34 1.98 18.08
C GLY A 313 -11.26 3.50 17.89
N CYS A 314 -10.07 4.10 18.10
CA CYS A 314 -9.87 5.51 17.81
C CYS A 314 -10.00 5.82 16.32
N VAL A 315 -9.36 5.03 15.44
CA VAL A 315 -9.42 5.22 13.98
C VAL A 315 -10.84 5.01 13.46
N GLN A 316 -11.57 4.04 13.99
CA GLN A 316 -12.98 3.79 13.68
C GLN A 316 -13.86 5.00 14.01
N THR A 317 -13.61 5.63 15.17
CA THR A 317 -14.40 6.76 15.64
C THR A 317 -14.01 8.07 14.97
N ASN A 318 -12.73 8.22 14.59
CA ASN A 318 -12.16 9.46 14.09
C ASN A 318 -11.37 9.25 12.78
N PRO A 319 -11.99 8.75 11.70
CA PRO A 319 -11.27 8.40 10.46
C PRO A 319 -10.61 9.61 9.77
N LEU A 320 -11.09 10.83 10.02
CA LEU A 320 -10.51 12.07 9.48
C LEU A 320 -9.45 12.71 10.39
N GLN A 321 -9.29 12.22 11.62
CA GLN A 321 -8.40 12.81 12.63
C GLN A 321 -7.45 11.76 13.22
N THR A 322 -6.90 10.90 12.36
CA THR A 322 -6.00 9.80 12.74
C THR A 322 -4.75 10.24 13.50
N SER A 323 -4.33 11.51 13.34
CA SER A 323 -3.24 12.11 14.13
C SER A 323 -3.52 12.12 15.64
N THR A 324 -4.78 12.21 16.05
CA THR A 324 -5.17 12.11 17.47
C THR A 324 -5.07 10.68 17.99
N CYS A 325 -5.05 9.68 17.11
CA CYS A 325 -4.99 8.27 17.47
C CYS A 325 -3.58 7.76 17.78
N VAL A 326 -2.54 8.54 17.47
CA VAL A 326 -1.13 8.20 17.75
C VAL A 326 -0.89 7.89 19.23
N VAL A 327 -1.66 8.51 20.14
CA VAL A 327 -1.55 8.27 21.59
C VAL A 327 -1.91 6.84 22.02
N TYR A 328 -2.65 6.11 21.18
CA TYR A 328 -3.08 4.72 21.44
C TYR A 328 -2.13 3.68 20.85
N ILE A 329 -1.02 4.09 20.23
CA ILE A 329 0.02 3.16 19.80
C ILE A 329 0.64 2.52 21.05
N PRO A 330 0.67 1.18 21.16
CA PRO A 330 1.24 0.49 22.31
C PRO A 330 2.70 0.91 22.54
N LYS A 331 3.01 1.22 23.80
CA LYS A 331 4.38 1.47 24.26
C LYS A 331 5.06 0.13 24.61
N ASP A 332 6.39 0.13 24.69
CA ASP A 332 7.19 -1.05 25.07
C ASP A 332 7.10 -1.27 26.59
#